data_AF-A0A9W9ZZN0-F1
#
_entry.id   AF-A0A9W9ZZN0-F1
#
_cell.length_a   1.000
_cell.length_b   1.000
_cell.length_c   1.000
_cell.angle_alpha   90.00
_cell.angle_beta   90.00
_cell.angle_gamma   90.00
#
_symmetry.space_group_name_H-M   'P 1'
#
loop_
_entity.id
_entity.type
_entity.pdbx_description
1 polymer ?
#
loop_
_entity_poly.entity_id
_entity_poly.type
_entity_poly.pdbx_seq_one_letter_code
_entity_poly.pdbx_strand_id
1 'polypeptide(L)'
;MRREYICGDFKVRILKKNLDAMSSPSKPNSLSINAKKSAMKETVDLLRIQAKMQRMKVSRSAEEIMNYCLENARDDWLLQGIPTGGNPYKEGKNCPVM
;
A
#
# COMPACT_ATOMS: atom_id res chain seq x y z
N MET A 1 -20.37 -11.22 -13.13
CA MET A 1 -20.19 -11.26 -11.65
C MET A 1 -18.71 -11.44 -11.32
N ARG A 2 -17.92 -10.36 -11.28
CA ARG A 2 -16.55 -10.41 -10.73
C ARG A 2 -16.70 -10.38 -9.21
N ARG A 3 -16.62 -11.55 -8.57
CA ARG A 3 -16.53 -11.62 -7.11
C ARG A 3 -15.31 -10.80 -6.66
N GLU A 4 -15.50 -9.94 -5.68
CA GLU A 4 -14.49 -9.01 -5.18
C GLU A 4 -13.42 -9.81 -4.41
N TYR A 5 -12.25 -9.94 -5.02
CA TYR A 5 -11.10 -10.66 -4.45
C TYR A 5 -9.90 -9.72 -4.44
N ILE A 6 -9.21 -9.60 -3.31
CA ILE A 6 -7.97 -8.81 -3.19
C ILE A 6 -6.76 -9.72 -3.24
N CYS A 7 -5.68 -9.23 -3.86
CA CYS A 7 -4.38 -9.87 -3.80
C CYS A 7 -3.92 -9.89 -2.34
N GLY A 8 -3.60 -11.07 -1.80
CA GLY A 8 -3.20 -11.25 -0.41
C GLY A 8 -1.85 -10.59 -0.06
N ASP A 9 -1.09 -10.10 -1.04
CA ASP A 9 0.20 -9.47 -0.83
C ASP A 9 0.15 -7.96 -1.07
N PHE A 10 0.31 -7.19 0.00
CA PHE A 10 0.47 -5.73 0.03
C PHE A 10 1.64 -5.21 -0.87
N LYS A 11 2.48 -6.11 -1.37
CA LYS A 11 3.73 -5.84 -2.12
C LYS A 11 3.51 -5.35 -3.56
N VAL A 12 2.29 -5.41 -4.10
CA VAL A 12 1.98 -5.04 -5.49
C VAL A 12 2.07 -3.53 -5.75
N ARG A 13 1.93 -2.67 -4.72
CA ARG A 13 1.93 -1.21 -4.90
C ARG A 13 3.29 -0.59 -5.18
N ILE A 14 4.38 -1.17 -4.69
CA ILE A 14 5.73 -0.59 -4.87
C ILE A 14 6.19 -0.72 -6.33
N LEU A 15 5.75 -1.76 -7.06
CA LEU A 15 6.13 -1.97 -8.45
C LEU A 15 5.30 -1.14 -9.45
N LYS A 16 4.08 -0.72 -9.09
CA LYS A 16 3.19 0.00 -10.02
C LYS A 16 3.59 1.46 -10.26
N LYS A 17 4.31 2.10 -9.33
CA LYS A 17 4.81 3.48 -9.50
C LYS A 17 5.78 3.65 -10.68
N ASN A 18 6.40 2.57 -11.17
CA ASN A 18 7.33 2.62 -12.31
C ASN A 18 6.66 2.52 -13.68
N LEU A 19 5.39 2.09 -13.77
CA LEU A 19 4.70 1.88 -15.05
C LEU A 19 4.16 3.18 -15.65
N ASP A 20 3.75 4.13 -14.81
CA ASP A 20 3.14 5.40 -15.24
C ASP A 20 4.17 6.41 -15.80
N ALA A 21 5.47 6.20 -15.55
CA ALA A 21 6.55 7.06 -16.06
C ALA A 21 6.89 6.83 -17.55
N MET A 22 6.34 5.79 -18.18
CA MET A 22 6.70 5.35 -19.54
C MET A 22 5.77 5.88 -20.65
N SER A 23 4.81 6.77 -20.35
CA SER A 23 3.77 7.20 -21.31
C SER A 23 4.03 8.50 -22.10
N SER A 24 5.20 9.13 -22.01
CA SER A 24 5.48 10.35 -22.79
C SER A 24 5.69 10.06 -24.28
N PRO A 25 4.95 10.71 -25.21
CA PRO A 25 5.03 10.43 -26.64
C PRO A 25 6.18 11.22 -27.30
N SER A 26 7.40 10.71 -27.25
CA SER A 26 8.49 11.15 -28.14
C SER A 26 8.67 10.17 -29.31
N LYS A 27 8.88 10.74 -30.52
CA LYS A 27 9.00 10.02 -31.80
C LYS A 27 10.08 8.91 -31.70
N PRO A 28 9.78 7.64 -32.03
CA PRO A 28 10.73 6.56 -31.82
C PRO A 28 11.77 6.47 -32.94
N ASN A 29 13.04 6.65 -32.58
CA ASN A 29 14.17 6.11 -33.32
C ASN A 29 14.24 4.57 -33.14
N SER A 30 14.92 3.83 -34.02
CA SER A 30 14.94 2.34 -34.00
C SER A 30 15.43 1.75 -32.66
N LEU A 31 16.36 2.43 -31.98
CA LEU A 31 16.80 2.12 -30.62
C LEU A 31 15.64 2.20 -29.60
N SER A 32 14.78 3.22 -29.71
CA SER A 32 13.58 3.39 -28.88
C SER A 32 12.54 2.31 -29.13
N ILE A 33 12.40 1.78 -30.34
CA ILE A 33 11.44 0.69 -30.62
C ILE A 33 11.87 -0.60 -29.92
N ASN A 34 13.17 -0.92 -29.95
CA ASN A 34 13.71 -2.08 -29.25
C ASN A 34 13.59 -1.93 -27.72
N ALA A 35 13.87 -0.75 -27.18
CA ALA A 35 13.67 -0.44 -25.76
C ALA A 35 12.19 -0.51 -25.33
N LYS A 36 11.26 -0.04 -26.17
CA LYS A 36 9.81 -0.17 -25.93
C LYS A 36 9.36 -1.64 -25.99
N LYS A 37 9.94 -2.43 -26.90
CA LYS A 37 9.66 -3.87 -27.01
C LYS A 37 10.14 -4.66 -25.79
N SER A 38 11.31 -4.34 -25.24
CA SER A 38 11.80 -4.97 -24.01
C SER A 38 10.95 -4.57 -22.80
N ALA A 39 10.63 -3.28 -22.65
CA ALA A 39 9.77 -2.80 -21.56
C ALA A 39 8.36 -3.43 -21.57
N MET A 40 7.77 -3.61 -22.77
CA MET A 40 6.49 -4.32 -22.90
C MET A 40 6.58 -5.79 -22.50
N LYS A 41 7.67 -6.48 -22.87
CA LYS A 41 7.88 -7.89 -22.46
C LYS A 41 7.97 -8.01 -20.95
N GLU A 42 8.79 -7.16 -20.31
CA GLU A 42 8.91 -7.10 -18.85
C GLU A 42 7.56 -6.83 -18.19
N THR A 43 6.78 -5.89 -18.72
CA THR A 43 5.44 -5.60 -18.22
C THR A 43 4.50 -6.81 -18.32
N VAL A 44 4.50 -7.52 -19.45
CA VAL A 44 3.70 -8.73 -19.62
C VAL A 44 4.12 -9.82 -18.64
N ASP A 45 5.41 -9.98 -18.39
CA ASP A 45 5.93 -10.96 -17.44
C ASP A 45 5.50 -10.62 -16.00
N LEU A 46 5.55 -9.34 -15.62
CA LEU A 46 5.00 -8.87 -14.34
C LEU A 46 3.50 -9.14 -14.23
N LEU A 47 2.73 -8.86 -15.27
CA LEU A 47 1.28 -9.11 -15.30
C LEU A 47 0.96 -10.61 -15.18
N ARG A 48 1.75 -11.48 -15.82
CA ARG A 48 1.60 -12.94 -15.69
C ARG A 48 1.83 -13.41 -14.26
N ILE A 49 2.83 -12.85 -13.58
CA ILE A 49 3.09 -13.15 -12.16
C ILE A 49 1.91 -12.65 -11.31
N GLN A 50 1.49 -11.39 -11.49
CA GLN A 50 0.38 -10.79 -10.74
C GLN A 50 -0.96 -11.51 -10.95
N ALA A 51 -1.19 -12.03 -12.16
CA ALA A 51 -2.39 -12.80 -12.48
C ALA A 51 -2.44 -14.15 -11.74
N LYS A 52 -1.27 -14.77 -11.50
CA LYS A 52 -1.12 -16.06 -10.79
C LYS A 52 -1.14 -15.93 -9.27
N MET A 53 -1.14 -14.71 -8.72
CA MET A 53 -1.18 -14.50 -7.28
C MET A 53 -2.50 -15.00 -6.69
N GLN A 54 -2.40 -15.66 -5.53
CA GLN A 54 -3.56 -16.11 -4.78
C GLN A 54 -4.33 -14.88 -4.25
N ARG A 55 -5.65 -14.88 -4.45
CA ARG A 55 -6.52 -13.82 -3.98
C ARG A 55 -7.46 -14.34 -2.89
N MET A 56 -7.74 -13.51 -1.91
CA MET A 56 -8.70 -13.80 -0.84
C MET A 56 -9.97 -12.95 -1.00
N LYS A 57 -11.10 -13.43 -0.46
CA LYS A 57 -12.38 -12.70 -0.55
C LYS A 57 -12.28 -11.38 0.22
N VAL A 58 -12.77 -10.29 -0.37
CA VAL A 58 -12.82 -8.98 0.29
C VAL A 58 -13.57 -9.05 1.62
N SER A 59 -14.67 -9.79 1.69
CA SER A 59 -15.44 -9.95 2.93
C SER A 59 -14.61 -10.54 4.07
N ARG A 60 -13.77 -11.54 3.78
CA ARG A 60 -12.90 -12.17 4.76
C ARG A 60 -11.77 -11.22 5.19
N SER A 61 -11.14 -10.55 4.23
CA SER A 61 -10.10 -9.57 4.55
C SER A 61 -10.63 -8.41 5.39
N ALA A 62 -11.85 -7.95 5.11
CA ALA A 62 -12.49 -6.89 5.88
C ALA A 62 -12.76 -7.32 7.33
N GLU A 63 -13.20 -8.56 7.54
CA GLU A 63 -13.38 -9.14 8.86
C GLU A 63 -12.05 -9.26 9.63
N GLU A 64 -11.00 -9.78 8.98
CA GLU A 64 -9.66 -9.88 9.59
C GLU A 64 -9.10 -8.51 10.00
N ILE A 65 -9.26 -7.49 9.15
CA ILE A 65 -8.85 -6.10 9.47
C ILE A 65 -9.66 -5.56 10.65
N MET A 66 -10.99 -5.76 10.64
CA MET A 66 -11.86 -5.28 11.72
C MET A 66 -11.47 -5.90 13.05
N ASN A 67 -11.26 -7.22 13.09
CA ASN A 67 -10.88 -7.94 14.30
C ASN A 67 -9.54 -7.43 14.85
N TYR A 68 -8.54 -7.25 13.98
CA TYR A 68 -7.27 -6.67 14.37
C TYR A 68 -7.43 -5.28 15.00
N CYS A 69 -8.23 -4.40 14.39
CA CYS A 69 -8.48 -3.07 14.95
C CYS A 69 -9.16 -3.17 16.33
N LEU A 70 -10.14 -4.04 16.51
CA LEU A 70 -10.86 -4.20 17.78
C LEU A 70 -9.96 -4.75 18.89
N GLU A 71 -9.12 -5.74 18.59
CA GLU A 71 -8.18 -6.33 19.55
C GLU A 71 -7.17 -5.30 20.09
N ASN A 72 -6.71 -4.40 19.22
CA ASN A 72 -5.70 -3.39 19.55
C ASN A 72 -6.31 -2.05 20.03
N ALA A 73 -7.62 -1.85 19.89
CA ALA A 73 -8.27 -0.58 20.21
C ALA A 73 -8.12 -0.17 21.69
N ARG A 74 -7.97 -1.15 22.60
CA ARG A 74 -7.78 -0.90 24.03
C ARG A 74 -6.38 -0.39 24.38
N ASP A 75 -5.40 -0.73 23.56
CA ASP A 75 -3.99 -0.39 23.77
C ASP A 75 -3.61 0.88 22.99
N ASP A 76 -4.51 1.36 22.13
CA ASP A 76 -4.38 2.61 21.40
C ASP A 76 -4.77 3.80 22.29
N TRP A 77 -3.76 4.54 22.74
CA TRP A 77 -3.93 5.74 23.57
C TRP A 77 -4.64 6.90 22.86
N LEU A 78 -4.73 6.90 21.52
CA LEU A 78 -5.52 7.88 20.78
C LEU A 78 -7.01 7.52 20.78
N LEU A 79 -7.35 6.24 20.89
CA LEU A 79 -8.73 5.76 20.96
C LEU A 79 -9.26 5.74 22.40
N GLN A 80 -8.48 5.26 23.37
CA GLN A 80 -8.89 5.22 24.79
C GLN A 80 -8.72 6.56 25.51
N GLY A 81 -7.93 7.46 24.94
CA GLY A 81 -7.52 8.69 25.59
C GLY A 81 -6.33 8.48 26.51
N ILE A 82 -5.48 9.50 26.60
CA ILE A 82 -4.28 9.44 27.44
C ILE A 82 -4.67 9.84 28.88
N PRO A 83 -4.43 9.01 29.90
CA PRO A 83 -4.68 9.38 31.29
C PRO A 83 -3.86 10.62 31.69
N THR A 84 -4.40 11.43 32.60
CA THR A 84 -3.80 12.70 33.05
C THR A 84 -2.35 12.47 33.54
N GLY A 85 -1.38 13.07 32.86
CA GLY A 85 0.05 12.94 33.18
C GLY A 85 0.82 11.88 32.38
N GLY A 86 0.14 11.05 31.57
CA GLY A 86 0.77 10.06 30.69
C GLY A 86 1.12 10.57 29.30
N ASN A 87 0.66 11.77 28.93
CA ASN A 87 0.95 12.35 27.60
C ASN A 87 2.31 13.06 27.65
N PRO A 88 3.34 12.57 26.93
CA PRO A 88 4.67 13.19 26.91
C PRO A 88 4.67 14.60 26.28
N TYR A 89 3.59 14.99 25.59
CA TYR A 89 3.41 16.33 25.01
C TYR A 89 2.45 17.21 25.81
N LYS A 90 1.88 16.74 26.93
CA LYS A 90 1.13 17.63 27.82
C LYS A 90 2.12 18.43 28.65
N GLU A 91 2.15 19.74 28.41
CA GLU A 91 2.86 20.67 29.29
C GLU A 91 2.30 20.57 30.71
N GLY A 92 3.14 20.12 31.65
CA GLY A 92 2.96 20.47 33.06
C GLY A 92 3.16 21.97 33.20
N LYS A 93 2.52 22.60 34.20
CA LYS A 93 2.52 24.06 34.46
C LYS A 93 3.91 24.73 34.58
N ASN A 94 5.01 24.02 34.35
CA ASN A 94 6.37 24.53 34.44
C ASN A 94 7.26 23.69 33.50
N CYS A 95 7.46 24.12 32.26
CA CYS A 95 8.66 23.73 31.52
C CYS A 95 9.17 24.94 30.72
N PRO A 96 10.29 25.55 31.11
CA PRO A 96 10.99 26.50 30.27
C PRO A 96 11.65 25.72 29.14
N VAL A 97 11.14 25.88 27.93
CA VAL A 97 11.87 25.46 26.72
C VAL A 97 13.10 26.35 26.59
N MET A 98 14.29 25.78 26.81
CA MET A 98 15.56 26.29 26.27
C MET A 98 15.87 25.58 24.97
#